data_AF-A0A9Q0VEP1-F1
#
_entry.id   AF-A0A9Q0VEP1-F1
#
_cell.length_a   1.000
_cell.length_b   1.000
_cell.length_c   1.000
_cell.angle_alpha   90.00
_cell.angle_beta   90.00
_cell.angle_gamma   90.00
#
_symmetry.space_group_name_H-M   'P 1'
#
loop_
_entity.id
_entity.type
_entity.pdbx_description
1 polymer ?
#
loop_
_entity_poly.entity_id
_entity_poly.type
_entity_poly.pdbx_seq_one_letter_code
_entity_poly.pdbx_strand_id
1 'polypeptide(L)'
;MKIRIDWGDDLIGRYPYDYGVDIWALGCTVAEMLSGDSQDLHQIPSSISDDAKDLMGRCLARNAAQRWSADELLEHPFLSVG
;
A
#
# COMPACT_ATOMS: atom_id res chain seq x y z
N MET A 1 -8.81 12.00 -5.50
CA MET A 1 -8.10 11.43 -4.34
C MET A 1 -6.64 11.30 -4.74
N LYS A 2 -5.72 12.06 -4.16
CA LYS A 2 -4.29 12.00 -4.50
C LYS A 2 -3.65 11.11 -3.45
N ILE A 3 -3.31 9.87 -3.81
CA ILE A 3 -2.56 8.97 -2.91
C ILE A 3 -1.14 9.54 -2.86
N ARG A 4 -0.82 10.27 -1.78
CA ARG A 4 0.55 10.68 -1.50
C ARG A 4 1.24 9.49 -0.88
N ILE A 5 2.14 8.88 -1.64
CA ILE A 5 3.15 7.98 -1.11
C ILE A 5 4.13 8.88 -0.34
N ASP A 6 3.72 9.28 0.87
CA ASP A 6 4.65 9.89 1.81
C ASP A 6 5.60 8.76 2.23
N TRP A 7 6.88 8.92 1.90
CA TRP A 7 7.96 8.23 2.59
C TRP A 7 7.81 8.62 4.05
N GLY A 8 7.07 7.84 4.83
CA GLY A 8 6.69 8.23 6.17
C GLY A 8 7.95 8.60 6.95
N ASP A 9 7.89 9.68 7.72
CA ASP A 9 8.97 10.09 8.62
C ASP A 9 9.46 8.93 9.53
N ASP A 10 8.65 7.87 9.68
CA ASP A 10 8.99 6.58 10.29
C ASP A 10 10.12 5.80 9.57
N LEU A 11 10.18 5.82 8.23
CA LEU A 11 11.21 5.14 7.42
C LEU A 11 12.59 5.81 7.53
N ILE A 12 12.65 7.07 7.95
CA ILE A 12 13.88 7.89 8.01
C ILE A 12 14.50 7.89 9.43
N GLY A 13 14.06 6.99 10.32
CA GLY A 13 14.83 6.62 11.50
C GLY A 13 14.21 6.96 12.86
N ARG A 14 12.93 6.62 13.06
CA ARG A 14 12.29 6.72 14.40
C ARG A 14 11.70 5.43 14.97
N TYR A 15 11.58 4.36 14.19
CA TYR A 15 11.13 3.04 14.67
C TYR A 15 12.06 1.93 14.17
N PRO A 16 12.22 0.83 14.94
CA PRO A 16 12.97 -0.35 14.46
C PRO A 16 12.34 -0.87 13.17
N TYR A 17 13.18 -1.21 12.20
CA TYR A 17 12.77 -1.83 10.94
C TYR A 17 11.93 -3.08 11.23
N ASP A 18 10.66 -3.07 10.82
CA ASP A 18 9.69 -4.14 11.04
C ASP A 18 9.04 -4.57 9.71
N TYR A 19 8.13 -5.56 9.74
CA TYR A 19 7.44 -6.04 8.54
C TYR A 19 6.64 -4.94 7.81
N GLY A 20 6.30 -3.85 8.48
CA GLY A 20 5.49 -2.78 7.93
C GLY A 20 6.15 -2.09 6.74
N VAL A 21 7.47 -2.11 6.63
CA VAL A 21 8.20 -1.56 5.48
C VAL A 21 8.02 -2.40 4.21
N ASP A 22 7.98 -3.73 4.36
CA ASP A 22 7.74 -4.66 3.25
C ASP A 22 6.31 -4.53 2.76
N ILE A 23 5.35 -4.37 3.68
CA ILE A 23 3.95 -4.12 3.35
C ILE A 23 3.75 -2.79 2.60
N TRP A 24 4.50 -1.76 2.98
CA TRP A 24 4.46 -0.49 2.26
C TRP A 24 5.05 -0.61 0.85
N ALA A 25 6.17 -1.34 0.71
CA ALA A 25 6.77 -1.63 -0.58
C ALA A 25 5.82 -2.44 -1.48
N LEU A 26 5.11 -3.43 -0.93
CA LEU A 26 4.05 -4.16 -1.62
C LEU A 26 2.97 -3.22 -2.15
N GLY A 27 2.51 -2.27 -1.32
CA GLY A 27 1.56 -1.24 -1.76
C GLY A 27 2.07 -0.44 -2.95
N CYS A 28 3.34 -0.03 -2.94
CA CYS A 28 3.95 0.67 -4.07
C CYS A 28 3.98 -0.19 -5.34
N THR A 29 4.37 -1.46 -5.23
CA THR A 29 4.36 -2.40 -6.38
C THR A 29 2.97 -2.58 -6.96
N VAL A 30 1.94 -2.73 -6.13
CA VAL A 30 0.54 -2.85 -6.60
C VAL A 30 0.09 -1.55 -7.27
N ALA A 31 0.46 -0.38 -6.73
CA ALA A 31 0.17 0.90 -7.37
C ALA A 31 0.78 1.00 -8.77
N GLU A 32 2.04 0.58 -8.94
CA GLU A 32 2.71 0.55 -10.25
C GLU A 32 2.02 -0.39 -11.23
N MET A 33 1.58 -1.56 -10.76
CA MET A 33 0.82 -2.50 -11.59
C MET A 33 -0.54 -1.93 -12.04
N LEU A 34 -1.21 -1.18 -11.16
CA LEU A 34 -2.52 -0.57 -11.45
C LEU A 34 -2.42 0.67 -12.33
N SER A 35 -1.34 1.46 -12.22
CA SER A 35 -1.12 2.65 -13.05
C SER A 35 -0.50 2.30 -14.41
N GLY A 36 0.33 1.25 -14.46
CA GLY A 36 1.20 0.97 -15.61
C GLY A 36 2.36 1.97 -15.75
N ASP A 37 2.58 2.83 -14.76
CA ASP A 37 3.62 3.85 -14.73
C ASP A 37 4.45 3.71 -13.45
N SER A 38 5.73 3.36 -13.61
CA SER A 38 6.69 3.19 -12.52
C SER A 38 7.30 4.50 -12.02
N GLN A 39 7.03 5.64 -12.66
CA GLN A 39 7.61 6.94 -12.29
C GLN A 39 6.64 7.81 -11.51
N ASP A 40 5.33 7.55 -11.58
CA ASP A 40 4.32 8.32 -10.88
C ASP A 40 3.28 7.48 -10.12
N LEU A 41 3.67 7.10 -8.91
CA LEU A 41 2.80 6.44 -7.93
C LEU A 41 1.61 7.31 -7.49
N HIS A 42 1.56 8.60 -7.84
CA HIS A 42 0.43 9.48 -7.55
C HIS A 42 -0.70 9.39 -8.58
N GLN A 43 -0.53 8.59 -9.65
CA GLN A 43 -1.49 8.44 -10.75
C GLN A 43 -2.30 7.15 -10.70
N ILE A 44 -2.53 6.57 -9.52
CA ILE A 44 -3.47 5.44 -9.40
C ILE A 44 -4.84 5.87 -9.97
N PRO A 45 -5.37 5.17 -10.99
CA PRO A 45 -6.63 5.54 -11.61
C PRO A 45 -7.78 5.55 -10.60
N SER A 46 -8.69 6.52 -10.69
CA SER A 46 -9.90 6.51 -9.85
C SER A 46 -10.86 5.34 -10.19
N SER A 47 -10.66 4.71 -11.35
CA SER A 47 -11.46 3.61 -11.89
C SER A 47 -11.13 2.24 -11.32
N ILE A 48 -10.14 2.11 -10.42
CA ILE A 48 -9.88 0.83 -9.75
C ILE A 48 -11.05 0.45 -8.83
N SER A 49 -11.20 -0.85 -8.55
CA SER A 49 -12.26 -1.36 -7.67
C SER A 49 -12.14 -0.79 -6.25
N ASP A 50 -13.24 -0.80 -5.51
CA ASP A 50 -13.22 -0.36 -4.12
C ASP A 50 -12.36 -1.29 -3.23
N ASP A 51 -12.31 -2.59 -3.54
CA ASP A 51 -11.40 -3.53 -2.88
C ASP A 51 -9.92 -3.17 -3.14
N ALA A 52 -9.58 -2.76 -4.36
CA ALA A 52 -8.22 -2.29 -4.66
C ALA A 52 -7.88 -1.03 -3.85
N LYS A 53 -8.83 -0.10 -3.70
CA LYS A 53 -8.64 1.11 -2.87
C LYS A 53 -8.47 0.75 -1.40
N ASP A 54 -9.24 -0.20 -0.87
CA ASP A 54 -9.14 -0.63 0.54
C ASP A 54 -7.77 -1.28 0.80
N LEU A 55 -7.37 -2.26 -0.04
CA LEU A 55 -6.06 -2.90 0.04
C LEU A 55 -4.93 -1.86 0.06
N MET A 56 -4.97 -0.92 -0.88
CA MET A 56 -3.98 0.17 -0.96
C MET A 56 -3.96 1.04 0.30
N GLY A 57 -5.12 1.32 0.88
CA GLY A 57 -5.24 2.03 2.15
C GLY A 57 -4.60 1.30 3.33
N ARG A 58 -4.66 -0.04 3.33
CA ARG A 58 -4.03 -0.88 4.37
C ARG A 58 -2.52 -0.97 4.19
N CYS A 59 -2.03 -1.12 2.97
CA CYS A 59 -0.60 -1.20 2.68
C CYS A 59 0.10 0.15 2.90
N LEU A 60 -0.50 1.24 2.42
CA LEU A 60 0.09 2.59 2.47
C LEU A 60 -0.37 3.41 3.68
N ALA A 61 -0.80 2.74 4.75
CA ALA A 61 -1.17 3.43 5.99
C ALA A 61 0.02 4.28 6.50
N ARG A 62 -0.25 5.54 6.82
CA ARG A 62 0.77 6.50 7.28
C ARG A 62 1.46 6.02 8.56
N ASN A 63 0.69 5.48 9.49
CA ASN A 63 1.20 4.86 10.71
C ASN A 63 1.56 3.40 10.41
N ALA A 64 2.84 3.04 10.57
CA ALA A 64 3.30 1.68 10.33
C ALA A 64 2.57 0.63 11.19
N ALA A 65 2.23 0.98 12.44
CA ALA A 65 1.49 0.10 13.35
C ALA A 65 0.01 -0.11 12.97
N GLN A 66 -0.47 0.53 11.89
CA GLN A 66 -1.81 0.32 11.34
C GLN A 66 -1.77 -0.43 10.00
N ARG A 67 -0.58 -0.73 9.49
CA ARG A 67 -0.43 -1.59 8.31
C ARG A 67 -0.76 -3.02 8.72
N TRP A 68 -1.56 -3.66 7.88
CA TRP A 68 -1.87 -5.07 8.03
C TRP A 68 -0.63 -5.92 7.77
N SER A 69 -0.55 -7.07 8.43
CA SER A 69 0.43 -8.12 8.14
C SER A 69 0.16 -8.78 6.79
N ALA A 70 1.14 -9.53 6.28
CA ALA A 70 0.98 -10.27 5.03
C ALA A 70 -0.18 -11.29 5.13
N ASP A 71 -0.30 -12.00 6.26
CA ASP A 71 -1.38 -12.97 6.48
C ASP A 71 -2.76 -12.29 6.44
N GLU A 72 -2.92 -11.13 7.08
CA GLU A 72 -4.17 -10.37 7.03
C GLU A 72 -4.50 -9.86 5.62
N LEU A 73 -3.48 -9.44 4.85
CA LEU A 73 -3.69 -9.01 3.46
C LEU A 73 -4.09 -10.16 2.54
N LEU A 74 -3.56 -11.37 2.75
CA LEU A 74 -3.92 -12.54 1.93
C LEU A 74 -5.41 -12.91 2.05
N GLU A 75 -6.04 -12.58 3.19
CA GLU A 75 -7.48 -12.77 3.41
C GLU A 75 -8.34 -11.63 2.81
N HIS A 76 -7.72 -10.56 2.29
CA HIS A 76 -8.44 -9.40 1.76
C HIS A 76 -9.17 -9.75 0.44
N PRO A 77 -10.43 -9.31 0.21
CA PRO A 77 -11.22 -9.59 -1.00
C PRO A 77 -10.54 -9.31 -2.35
N PHE A 78 -9.59 -8.38 -2.38
CA PHE A 78 -8.80 -8.08 -3.57
C PHE A 78 -7.82 -9.21 -3.94
N LEU A 79 -7.29 -9.93 -2.95
CA LEU A 79 -6.30 -11.01 -3.12
C LEU A 79 -6.92 -12.38 -2.92
N SER A 80 -8.03 -12.49 -2.20
CA SER A 80 -8.76 -13.73 -2.06
C SER A 80 -9.48 -14.03 -3.38
N VAL A 81 -9.13 -15.18 -3.95
CA VAL A 81 -9.75 -15.66 -5.18
C VAL A 81 -11.17 -16.13 -4.84
N GLY A 82 -12.16 -15.43 -5.39
CA GLY A 82 -13.49 -16.00 -5.65
C GLY A 82 -13.52 -16.63 -7.02
#